data_AF-A0AA86U8X0-F1
#
_entry.id   AF-A0AA86U8X0-F1
#
_cell.length_a   1.000
_cell.length_b   1.000
_cell.length_c   1.000
_cell.angle_alpha   90.00
_cell.angle_beta   90.00
_cell.angle_gamma   90.00
#
_symmetry.space_group_name_H-M   'P 1'
#
loop_
_entity.id
_entity.type
_entity.pdbx_description
1 polymer ?
#
loop_
_entity_poly.entity_id
_entity_poly.type
_entity_poly.pdbx_seq_one_letter_code
_entity_poly.pdbx_strand_id
1 'polypeptide(L)'
;MEMNQQITDKLLENIAVVQAIHKVNHQIIDLEFQHDKAQRVRWTTEEDKLLKQSVEIVGSDLPKLESVLVSKNKKQIYFRMLYQNRTGENR
;
A
#
# COMPACT_ATOMS: atom_id res chain seq x y z
N MET A 1 26.19 22.64 23.72
CA MET A 1 24.83 22.15 24.03
C MET A 1 23.83 22.63 22.97
N GLU A 2 23.84 23.92 22.60
CA GLU A 2 22.97 24.48 21.53
C GLU A 2 23.05 23.78 20.17
N MET A 3 24.24 23.38 19.72
CA MET A 3 24.40 22.74 18.40
C MET A 3 23.67 21.38 18.30
N ASN A 4 23.63 20.61 19.40
CA ASN A 4 22.90 19.35 19.46
C ASN A 4 21.38 19.58 19.50
N GLN A 5 20.93 20.68 20.11
CA GLN A 5 19.53 21.08 20.09
C GLN A 5 19.08 21.46 18.67
N GLN A 6 19.85 22.30 17.98
CA GLN A 6 19.54 22.69 16.59
C GLN A 6 19.50 21.51 15.61
N ILE A 7 20.38 20.52 15.78
CA ILE A 7 20.35 19.28 14.98
C ILE A 7 19.07 18.49 15.28
N THR A 8 18.71 18.37 16.56
CA THR A 8 17.50 17.66 16.99
C THR A 8 16.23 18.31 16.43
N ASP A 9 16.14 19.64 16.49
CA ASP A 9 14.98 20.37 16.00
C ASP A 9 14.80 20.21 14.47
N LYS A 10 15.89 20.28 13.70
CA LYS A 10 15.87 20.01 12.25
C LYS A 10 15.45 18.57 11.92
N LEU A 11 15.89 17.59 12.72
CA LEU A 11 15.49 16.19 12.53
C LEU A 11 14.00 15.99 12.80
N LEU A 12 13.46 16.63 13.84
CA LEU A 12 12.03 16.58 14.15
C LEU A 12 11.20 17.22 13.03
N GLU A 13 11.66 18.34 12.48
CA GLU A 13 11.00 19.00 11.34
C GLU A 13 10.98 18.09 10.10
N ASN A 14 12.11 17.45 9.78
CA ASN A 14 12.19 16.47 8.69
C ASN A 14 11.27 15.26 8.90
N ILE A 15 11.18 14.74 10.13
CA ILE A 15 10.27 13.64 10.47
C ILE A 15 8.82 14.05 10.25
N ALA A 16 8.44 15.26 10.67
CA ALA A 16 7.09 15.79 10.48
C ALA A 16 6.74 15.91 8.98
N VAL A 17 7.68 16.36 8.15
CA VAL A 17 7.49 16.41 6.69
C VAL A 17 7.30 15.02 6.09
N VAL A 18 8.10 14.03 6.49
CA VAL A 18 7.96 12.64 6.02
C VAL A 18 6.61 12.05 6.42
N GLN A 19 6.15 12.31 7.65
CA GLN A 19 4.83 11.87 8.11
C GLN A 19 3.69 12.53 7.32
N ALA A 20 3.82 13.82 7.00
CA ALA A 20 2.85 14.54 6.17
C ALA A 20 2.79 13.98 4.74
N ILE A 21 3.95 13.70 4.12
CA ILE A 21 4.03 13.06 2.80
C ILE A 21 3.36 11.68 2.83
N HIS A 22 3.65 10.87 3.85
CA HIS A 22 3.02 9.56 4.00
C HIS A 22 1.49 9.67 4.10
N LYS A 23 0.98 10.64 4.87
CA LYS A 23 -0.46 10.92 4.98
C LYS A 23 -1.09 11.35 3.65
N VAL A 24 -0.43 12.24 2.91
CA VAL A 24 -0.92 12.70 1.59
C VAL A 24 -0.96 11.55 0.59
N ASN A 25 0.07 10.70 0.56
CA ASN A 25 0.09 9.50 -0.29
C ASN A 25 -1.10 8.58 0.01
N HIS A 26 -1.43 8.36 1.29
CA HIS A 26 -2.64 7.59 1.67
C HIS A 26 -3.93 8.24 1.18
N GLN A 27 -4.05 9.57 1.26
CA GLN A 27 -5.21 10.29 0.76
C GLN A 27 -5.36 10.18 -0.76
N ILE A 28 -4.26 10.23 -1.50
CA ILE A 28 -4.24 10.03 -2.96
C ILE A 28 -4.70 8.61 -3.30
N ILE A 29 -4.18 7.60 -2.62
CA ILE A 29 -4.59 6.20 -2.79
C ILE A 29 -6.11 6.05 -2.54
N ASP A 30 -6.63 6.65 -1.47
CA ASP A 30 -8.05 6.60 -1.15
C ASP A 30 -8.91 7.33 -2.20
N LEU A 31 -8.43 8.45 -2.76
CA LEU A 31 -9.11 9.18 -3.84
C LEU A 31 -9.10 8.39 -5.16
N GLU A 32 -7.97 7.80 -5.55
CA GLU A 32 -7.87 6.93 -6.72
C GLU A 32 -8.78 5.71 -6.57
N PHE A 33 -8.86 5.13 -5.37
CA PHE A 33 -9.77 4.03 -5.06
C PHE A 33 -11.24 4.45 -5.13
N GLN A 34 -11.60 5.65 -4.66
CA GLN A 34 -12.96 6.17 -4.73
C GLN A 34 -13.39 6.48 -6.17
N HIS A 35 -12.47 6.96 -7.01
CA HIS A 35 -12.73 7.21 -8.43
C HIS A 35 -13.00 5.89 -9.19
N ASP A 36 -12.40 4.77 -8.75
CA ASP A 36 -12.63 3.43 -9.31
C ASP A 36 -13.83 2.69 -8.68
N LYS A 37 -14.74 3.37 -7.95
CA LYS A 37 -15.97 2.77 -7.38
C LYS A 37 -16.85 2.06 -8.43
N ALA A 38 -16.70 2.36 -9.71
CA ALA A 38 -17.36 1.66 -10.82
C ALA A 38 -16.76 0.27 -11.12
N GLN A 39 -15.55 -0.04 -10.64
CA GLN A 39 -14.85 -1.32 -10.83
C GLN A 39 -14.54 -2.01 -9.49
N ARG A 40 -15.49 -2.02 -8.54
CA ARG A 40 -15.41 -2.93 -7.39
C ARG A 40 -15.55 -4.38 -7.86
N VAL A 41 -14.50 -4.92 -8.48
CA VAL A 41 -14.35 -6.35 -8.64
C VAL A 41 -14.19 -6.89 -7.22
N ARG A 42 -15.21 -7.62 -6.77
CA ARG A 42 -15.23 -8.25 -5.45
C ARG A 42 -14.04 -9.19 -5.36
N TRP A 43 -13.20 -8.99 -4.35
CA TRP A 43 -12.16 -9.95 -3.99
C TRP A 43 -12.81 -11.08 -3.18
N THR A 44 -12.54 -12.32 -3.54
CA THR A 44 -12.94 -13.47 -2.74
C THR A 44 -11.85 -13.85 -1.74
N THR A 45 -12.22 -14.62 -0.72
CA THR A 45 -11.28 -15.15 0.28
C THR A 45 -10.17 -15.98 -0.38
N GLU A 46 -10.51 -16.73 -1.43
CA GLU A 46 -9.56 -17.54 -2.20
C GLU A 46 -8.58 -16.66 -2.97
N GLU A 47 -9.06 -15.57 -3.60
CA GLU A 47 -8.20 -14.62 -4.30
C GLU A 47 -7.25 -13.89 -3.33
N ASP A 48 -7.73 -13.53 -2.13
CA ASP A 48 -6.88 -12.94 -1.10
C ASP A 48 -5.82 -13.92 -0.59
N LYS A 49 -6.20 -15.18 -0.35
CA LYS A 49 -5.27 -16.24 0.04
C LYS A 49 -4.22 -16.46 -1.04
N LEU A 50 -4.65 -16.51 -2.30
CA LEU A 50 -3.77 -16.69 -3.45
C LEU A 50 -2.82 -15.50 -3.63
N LEU A 51 -3.31 -14.27 -3.46
CA LEU A 51 -2.49 -13.06 -3.46
C LEU A 51 -1.42 -13.14 -2.39
N LYS A 52 -1.78 -13.46 -1.15
CA LYS A 52 -0.84 -13.57 -0.03
C LYS A 52 0.25 -14.60 -0.29
N GLN A 53 -0.14 -15.81 -0.69
CA GLN A 53 0.80 -16.88 -1.03
C GLN A 53 1.72 -16.49 -2.20
N SER A 54 1.18 -15.81 -3.21
CA SER A 54 1.97 -15.40 -4.37
C SER A 54 2.96 -14.29 -3.99
N VAL A 55 2.55 -13.33 -3.16
CA VAL A 55 3.44 -12.27 -2.64
C VAL A 55 4.57 -12.86 -1.80
N GLU A 56 4.33 -13.93 -1.04
CA GLU A 56 5.39 -14.64 -0.30
C GLU A 56 6.45 -15.27 -1.24
N ILE A 57 6.06 -15.67 -2.46
CA ILE A 57 6.95 -16.34 -3.43
C ILE A 57 7.65 -15.33 -4.35
N VAL A 58 6.91 -14.39 -4.92
CA VAL A 58 7.39 -13.48 -5.98
C VAL A 58 7.54 -12.02 -5.51
N GLY A 59 7.18 -11.72 -4.27
CA GLY A 59 7.20 -10.36 -3.73
C GLY A 59 6.15 -9.46 -4.42
N SER A 60 6.56 -8.24 -4.74
CA SER A 60 5.71 -7.21 -5.37
C SER A 60 5.79 -7.20 -6.91
N ASP A 61 6.20 -8.30 -7.54
CA ASP A 61 6.31 -8.44 -8.99
C ASP A 61 4.91 -8.54 -9.64
N LEU A 62 4.30 -7.39 -9.94
CA LEU A 62 2.94 -7.30 -10.47
C LEU A 62 2.68 -8.13 -11.74
N PRO A 63 3.57 -8.18 -12.75
CA PRO A 63 3.42 -9.10 -13.89
C PRO A 63 3.24 -10.57 -13.49
N LYS A 64 4.04 -11.06 -12.52
CA LYS A 64 3.91 -12.44 -12.04
C LYS A 64 2.62 -12.63 -11.25
N LEU A 65 2.26 -11.68 -10.40
CA LEU A 65 1.02 -11.74 -9.64
C LEU A 65 -0.22 -11.75 -10.55
N GLU A 66 -0.23 -10.95 -11.62
CA GLU A 66 -1.31 -10.93 -12.62
C GLU A 66 -1.44 -12.25 -13.38
N SER A 67 -0.32 -12.95 -13.63
CA SER A 67 -0.36 -14.28 -14.26
C SER A 67 -1.04 -15.35 -13.39
N VAL A 68 -1.04 -15.16 -12.07
CA VAL A 68 -1.68 -16.06 -11.10
C VAL A 68 -3.12 -15.63 -10.80
N LEU A 69 -3.33 -14.33 -10.62
CA LEU A 69 -4.63 -13.71 -10.36
C LEU A 69 -5.27 -13.26 -11.68
N VAL A 70 -5.55 -14.20 -12.58
CA VAL A 70 -6.03 -13.90 -13.94
C VAL A 70 -7.35 -13.10 -13.99
N SER A 71 -8.11 -13.09 -12.90
CA SER A 71 -9.35 -12.31 -12.73
C SER A 71 -9.10 -10.85 -12.30
N LYS A 72 -7.85 -10.47 -12.04
CA LYS A 72 -7.45 -9.16 -11.51
C LYS A 72 -6.32 -8.57 -12.35
N ASN A 73 -6.44 -7.30 -12.70
CA ASN A 73 -5.37 -6.59 -13.38
C ASN A 73 -4.31 -6.06 -12.39
N LYS A 74 -3.12 -5.68 -12.89
CA LYS A 74 -2.03 -5.13 -12.06
C LYS A 74 -2.46 -4.01 -11.12
N LYS A 75 -3.34 -3.11 -11.58
CA LYS A 75 -3.83 -1.97 -10.79
C LYS A 75 -4.63 -2.47 -9.59
N GLN A 76 -5.57 -3.39 -9.80
CA GLN A 76 -6.38 -3.99 -8.74
C GLN A 76 -5.52 -4.75 -7.72
N ILE A 77 -4.52 -5.50 -8.18
CA ILE A 77 -3.58 -6.23 -7.34
C ILE A 77 -2.78 -5.25 -6.46
N TYR A 78 -2.21 -4.21 -7.07
CA TYR A 78 -1.45 -3.18 -6.37
C TYR A 78 -2.26 -2.52 -5.26
N PHE A 79 -3.49 -2.07 -5.57
CA PHE A 79 -4.36 -1.49 -4.56
C PHE A 79 -4.70 -2.49 -3.46
N ARG A 80 -4.99 -3.76 -3.79
CA ARG A 80 -5.30 -4.76 -2.75
C ARG A 80 -4.14 -4.98 -1.79
N MET A 81 -2.90 -5.03 -2.30
CA MET A 81 -1.70 -5.14 -1.47
C MET A 81 -1.52 -3.93 -0.54
N LEU A 82 -1.76 -2.70 -1.03
CA LEU A 82 -1.70 -1.50 -0.21
C LEU A 82 -2.76 -1.51 0.92
N TYR A 83 -3.97 -2.00 0.63
CA TYR A 83 -5.04 -2.13 1.62
C TYR A 83 -4.75 -3.20 2.67
N GLN A 84 -4.29 -4.41 2.29
CA GLN A 84 -3.95 -5.48 3.23
C GLN A 84 -2.83 -5.07 4.21
N ASN A 85 -1.82 -4.33 3.73
CA ASN A 85 -0.76 -3.79 4.57
C ASN A 85 -1.26 -2.71 5.56
N ARG A 86 -2.37 -2.02 5.24
CA ARG A 86 -2.98 -0.97 6.08
C ARG A 86 -3.94 -1.52 7.13
N THR A 87 -4.70 -2.58 6.83
CA THR A 87 -5.70 -3.14 7.75
C THR A 87 -5.11 -4.10 8.79
N GLY A 88 -3.86 -4.55 8.61
CA GLY A 88 -3.25 -5.49 9.55
C GLY A 88 -3.98 -6.84 9.61
N GLU A 89 -4.74 -7.20 8.56
CA GLU A 89 -5.43 -8.49 8.39
C GLU A 89 -4.44 -9.67 8.16
N ASN A 90 -3.22 -9.54 8.69
CA ASN A 90 -2.33 -10.65 9.00
C ASN A 90 -2.61 -11.09 10.44
N ARG A 91 -3.71 -11.80 10.66
CA ARG A 91 -3.93 -12.62 11.85
C ARG A 91 -4.37 -14.01 11.45
#